data_AF-A0AA47I9T6-F1
#
_entry.id   AF-A0AA47I9T6-F1
#
_cell.length_a   1.000
_cell.length_b   1.000
_cell.length_c   1.000
_cell.angle_alpha   90.00
_cell.angle_beta   90.00
_cell.angle_gamma   90.00
#
_symmetry.space_group_name_H-M   'P 1'
#
loop_
_entity.id
_entity.type
_entity.pdbx_description
1 polymer ?
#
loop_
_entity_poly.entity_id
_entity_poly.type
_entity_poly.pdbx_seq_one_letter_code
_entity_poly.pdbx_strand_id
1 'polypeptide(L)'
;MLYVDLEQKWKLSISGSITTALKGISEDEVFDSVFDYWFKDKFEEVEGKLQYVKRITNERFGVDDELLDDIKKVFEERYVKKIVKLKGNAVERVKKQKTEPATDKQLKYAKKLYKKAHGKANGFDDREYSKHEMVVMIGELVERLDNMEKEDPGEGSVLELSDFRK
;
A
#
# COMPACT_ATOMS: atom_id res chain seq x y z
N MET A 1 18.25 -21.15 -18.87
CA MET A 1 17.61 -20.44 -20.03
C MET A 1 17.29 -19.02 -19.60
N LEU A 2 17.36 -17.99 -20.44
CA LEU A 2 17.04 -16.63 -20.00
C LEU A 2 15.58 -16.24 -20.31
N TYR A 3 15.07 -15.25 -19.60
CA TYR A 3 13.71 -14.73 -19.78
C TYR A 3 13.49 -14.22 -21.22
N VAL A 4 14.52 -13.65 -21.84
CA VAL A 4 14.47 -13.15 -23.21
C VAL A 4 14.27 -14.26 -24.25
N ASP A 5 14.74 -15.48 -23.94
CA ASP A 5 14.71 -16.65 -24.82
C ASP A 5 13.35 -17.37 -24.79
N LEU A 6 12.52 -17.08 -23.78
CA LEU A 6 11.21 -17.69 -23.64
C LEU A 6 10.32 -17.41 -24.86
N GLU A 7 9.47 -18.37 -25.21
CA GLU A 7 8.40 -18.16 -26.20
C GLU A 7 7.55 -16.95 -25.82
N GLN A 8 7.10 -16.19 -26.82
CA GLN A 8 6.35 -14.96 -26.62
C GLN A 8 5.12 -15.15 -25.71
N LYS A 9 4.44 -16.30 -25.80
CA LYS A 9 3.28 -16.64 -24.96
C LYS A 9 3.63 -16.65 -23.46
N TRP A 10 4.81 -17.17 -23.10
CA TRP A 10 5.27 -17.26 -21.72
C TRP A 10 5.76 -15.91 -21.21
N LYS A 11 6.52 -15.18 -22.03
CA LYS A 11 6.93 -13.80 -21.71
C LYS A 11 5.73 -12.90 -21.42
N LEU A 12 4.70 -12.95 -22.25
CA LEU A 12 3.47 -12.18 -22.04
C LEU A 12 2.73 -12.62 -20.77
N SER A 13 2.64 -13.93 -20.51
CA SER A 13 1.99 -14.44 -19.30
C SER A 13 2.69 -13.97 -18.03
N ILE A 14 4.02 -14.15 -17.95
CA ILE A 14 4.83 -13.72 -16.80
C ILE A 14 4.71 -12.21 -16.64
N SER A 15 4.98 -11.44 -17.69
CA SER A 15 4.90 -9.97 -17.68
C SER A 15 3.54 -9.45 -17.21
N GLY A 16 2.44 -10.08 -17.66
CA GLY A 16 1.09 -9.73 -17.27
C GLY A 16 0.80 -10.06 -15.80
N SER A 17 1.31 -11.20 -15.31
CA SER A 17 1.17 -11.58 -13.91
C SER A 17 1.93 -10.65 -12.96
N ILE A 18 3.17 -10.27 -13.30
CA ILE A 18 3.97 -9.31 -12.54
C ILE A 18 3.23 -7.97 -12.47
N THR A 19 2.73 -7.49 -13.62
CA THR A 19 1.97 -6.24 -13.68
C THR A 19 0.72 -6.30 -12.78
N THR A 20 0.07 -7.45 -12.71
CA THR A 20 -1.12 -7.64 -11.86
C THR A 20 -0.76 -7.64 -10.38
N ALA A 21 0.31 -8.33 -9.98
CA ALA A 21 0.82 -8.30 -8.60
C ALA A 21 1.16 -6.85 -8.18
N LEU A 22 1.88 -6.11 -9.03
CA LEU A 22 2.30 -4.73 -8.75
C LEU A 22 1.17 -3.68 -8.83
N LYS A 23 -0.06 -4.04 -9.22
CA LYS A 23 -1.18 -3.07 -9.24
C LYS A 23 -1.60 -2.66 -7.83
N GLY A 24 -1.66 -3.63 -6.91
CA GLY A 24 -2.23 -3.48 -5.57
C GLY A 24 -1.25 -3.02 -4.48
N ILE A 25 0.05 -2.99 -4.77
CA ILE A 25 1.08 -2.74 -3.75
C ILE A 25 1.04 -1.31 -3.20
N SER A 26 1.36 -1.18 -1.91
CA SER A 26 1.58 0.10 -1.25
C SER A 26 3.03 0.58 -1.43
N GLU A 27 3.33 1.80 -0.99
CA GLU A 27 4.71 2.34 -1.04
C GLU A 27 5.63 1.82 0.07
N ASP A 28 5.03 1.21 1.10
CA ASP A 28 5.70 0.69 2.30
C ASP A 28 5.92 -0.83 2.23
N GLU A 29 5.32 -1.50 1.26
CA GLU A 29 5.60 -2.90 1.01
C GLU A 29 7.08 -3.10 0.67
N VAL A 30 7.59 -4.29 0.97
CA VAL A 30 8.97 -4.71 0.69
C VAL A 30 8.99 -5.73 -0.43
N PHE A 31 10.06 -5.72 -1.24
CA PHE A 31 10.16 -6.54 -2.44
C PHE A 31 9.95 -8.03 -2.15
N ASP A 32 10.63 -8.56 -1.14
CA ASP A 32 10.58 -10.01 -0.82
C ASP A 32 9.15 -10.47 -0.50
N SER A 33 8.37 -9.68 0.25
CA SER A 33 6.99 -10.03 0.55
C SER A 33 6.09 -10.05 -0.69
N VAL A 34 6.27 -9.08 -1.60
CA VAL A 34 5.52 -9.01 -2.86
C VAL A 34 5.92 -10.15 -3.80
N PHE A 35 7.22 -10.42 -3.90
CA PHE A 35 7.76 -11.49 -4.72
C PHE A 35 7.30 -12.85 -4.20
N ASP A 36 7.41 -13.12 -2.90
CA ASP A 36 6.98 -14.38 -2.28
C ASP A 36 5.50 -14.65 -2.50
N TYR A 37 4.66 -13.62 -2.35
CA TYR A 37 3.22 -13.74 -2.61
C TYR A 37 2.97 -14.13 -4.09
N TRP A 38 3.61 -13.44 -5.02
CA TRP A 38 3.48 -13.75 -6.44
C TRP A 38 4.08 -15.11 -6.81
N PHE A 39 5.21 -15.48 -6.21
CA PHE A 39 5.88 -16.75 -6.43
C PHE A 39 5.00 -17.92 -6.01
N LYS A 40 4.43 -17.86 -4.80
CA LYS A 40 3.45 -18.86 -4.30
C LYS A 40 2.19 -18.94 -5.18
N ASP A 41 1.80 -17.84 -5.81
CA ASP A 41 0.67 -17.84 -6.73
C ASP A 41 1.02 -18.47 -8.10
N LYS A 42 2.24 -18.27 -8.60
CA LYS A 42 2.62 -18.60 -9.98
C LYS A 42 3.51 -19.82 -10.17
N PHE A 43 4.10 -20.35 -9.10
CA PHE A 43 5.01 -21.48 -9.21
C PHE A 43 4.52 -22.65 -8.36
N GLU A 44 4.68 -23.85 -8.92
CA GLU A 44 4.43 -25.11 -8.23
C GLU A 44 5.63 -26.03 -8.45
N GLU A 45 5.96 -26.82 -7.44
CA GLU A 45 6.94 -27.88 -7.57
C GLU A 45 6.23 -29.19 -7.97
N VAL A 46 6.64 -29.75 -9.11
CA VAL A 46 6.04 -30.95 -9.68
C VAL A 46 7.17 -31.91 -10.03
N GLU A 47 7.17 -33.08 -9.39
CA GLU A 47 8.20 -34.11 -9.60
C GLU A 47 9.64 -33.60 -9.37
N GLY A 48 9.83 -32.74 -8.35
CA GLY A 48 11.13 -32.15 -8.02
C GLY A 48 11.62 -31.10 -9.01
N LYS A 49 10.74 -30.59 -9.88
CA LYS A 49 11.02 -29.51 -10.82
C LYS A 49 10.08 -28.35 -10.58
N LEU A 50 10.64 -27.15 -10.51
CA LEU A 50 9.86 -25.93 -10.42
C LEU A 50 9.16 -25.66 -11.77
N GLN A 51 7.87 -25.35 -11.72
CA GLN A 51 7.07 -25.03 -12.89
C GLN A 51 6.33 -23.71 -12.70
N TYR A 52 6.37 -22.85 -13.71
CA TYR A 52 5.46 -21.71 -13.77
C TYR A 52 4.09 -22.16 -14.26
N VAL A 53 3.04 -21.72 -13.58
CA VAL A 53 1.65 -22.13 -13.79
C VAL A 53 0.79 -20.96 -14.27
N LYS A 54 0.24 -21.11 -15.48
CA LYS A 54 -0.78 -20.20 -15.99
C LYS A 54 -2.16 -20.67 -15.53
N ARG A 55 -2.58 -20.25 -14.32
CA ARG A 55 -3.82 -20.74 -13.66
C ARG A 55 -5.09 -20.76 -14.53
N ILE A 56 -5.26 -19.80 -15.44
CA ILE A 56 -6.46 -19.72 -16.30
C ILE A 56 -6.55 -20.91 -17.28
N THR A 57 -5.43 -21.31 -17.86
CA THR A 57 -5.37 -22.37 -18.88
C THR A 57 -4.80 -23.67 -18.35
N ASN A 58 -4.31 -23.67 -17.10
CA ASN A 58 -3.54 -24.73 -16.47
C ASN A 58 -2.32 -25.19 -17.30
N GLU A 59 -1.82 -24.32 -18.20
CA GLU A 59 -0.59 -24.56 -18.93
C GLU A 59 0.61 -24.37 -17.98
N ARG A 60 1.61 -25.23 -18.12
CA ARG A 60 2.81 -25.24 -17.28
C ARG A 60 4.06 -25.26 -18.14
N PHE A 61 5.14 -24.68 -17.62
CA PHE A 61 6.47 -24.86 -18.21
C PHE A 61 7.53 -24.91 -17.12
N GLY A 62 8.57 -25.71 -17.36
CA GLY A 62 9.66 -25.91 -16.40
C GLY A 62 10.55 -24.67 -16.29
N VAL A 63 10.93 -24.34 -15.06
CA VAL A 63 11.78 -23.20 -14.74
C VAL A 63 13.01 -23.73 -14.01
N ASP A 64 14.18 -23.45 -14.58
CA ASP A 64 15.47 -23.70 -13.92
C ASP A 64 15.86 -22.50 -13.03
N ASP A 65 16.85 -22.69 -12.17
CA ASP A 65 17.29 -21.66 -11.22
C ASP A 65 17.78 -20.40 -11.95
N GLU A 66 18.48 -20.56 -13.07
CA GLU A 66 18.97 -19.44 -13.89
C GLU A 66 17.81 -18.60 -14.44
N LEU A 67 16.76 -19.24 -14.96
CA LEU A 67 15.58 -18.56 -15.47
C LEU A 67 14.80 -17.91 -14.33
N LEU A 68 14.69 -18.57 -13.18
CA LEU A 68 14.01 -18.01 -12.01
C LEU A 68 14.71 -16.72 -11.54
N ASP A 69 16.03 -16.73 -11.46
CA ASP A 69 16.83 -15.55 -11.10
C ASP A 69 16.65 -14.41 -12.10
N ASP A 70 16.59 -14.72 -13.40
CA ASP A 70 16.36 -13.71 -14.44
C ASP A 70 14.94 -13.13 -14.36
N ILE A 71 13.93 -13.97 -14.11
CA ILE A 71 12.55 -13.54 -13.86
C ILE A 71 12.48 -12.65 -12.61
N LYS A 72 13.19 -13.01 -11.54
CA LYS A 72 13.25 -12.23 -10.29
C LYS A 72 13.84 -10.84 -10.54
N LYS A 73 14.90 -10.71 -11.33
CA LYS A 73 15.45 -9.41 -11.75
C LYS A 73 14.44 -8.57 -12.52
N VAL A 74 13.74 -9.16 -13.49
CA VAL A 74 12.67 -8.46 -14.24
C VAL A 74 11.56 -7.98 -13.30
N PHE A 75 11.21 -8.78 -12.29
CA PHE A 75 10.25 -8.38 -11.27
C PHE A 75 10.77 -7.19 -10.46
N GLU A 76 11.98 -7.29 -9.93
CA GLU A 76 12.62 -6.29 -9.08
C GLU A 76 12.72 -4.93 -9.78
N GLU A 77 13.16 -4.90 -11.04
CA GLU A 77 13.22 -3.66 -11.82
C GLU A 77 11.86 -2.97 -11.94
N ARG A 78 10.80 -3.75 -12.17
CA ARG A 78 9.43 -3.22 -12.27
C ARG A 78 8.89 -2.78 -10.93
N TYR A 79 9.20 -3.52 -9.88
CA TYR A 79 8.87 -3.19 -8.50
C TYR A 79 9.49 -1.84 -8.11
N VAL A 80 10.80 -1.67 -8.32
CA VAL A 80 11.50 -0.41 -8.02
C VAL A 80 10.87 0.77 -8.78
N LYS A 81 10.61 0.62 -10.08
CA LYS A 81 9.92 1.64 -10.88
C LYS A 81 8.53 1.99 -10.31
N LYS A 82 7.78 0.98 -9.84
CA LYS A 82 6.47 1.17 -9.23
C LYS A 82 6.56 1.92 -7.89
N ILE A 83 7.47 1.52 -7.00
CA ILE A 83 7.68 2.17 -5.70
C ILE A 83 8.13 3.62 -5.86
N VAL A 84 9.08 3.90 -6.77
CA VAL A 84 9.52 5.28 -7.07
C VAL A 84 8.34 6.14 -7.52
N LYS A 85 7.48 5.60 -8.39
CA LYS A 85 6.26 6.32 -8.83
C LYS A 85 5.28 6.55 -7.69
N LEU A 86 5.08 5.56 -6.81
CA LEU A 86 4.19 5.70 -5.65
C LEU A 86 4.69 6.78 -4.69
N LYS A 87 5.98 6.72 -4.31
CA LYS A 87 6.62 7.72 -3.44
C LYS A 87 6.61 9.11 -4.05
N GLY A 88 6.89 9.24 -5.35
CA GLY A 88 6.78 10.51 -6.07
C GLY A 88 5.37 11.09 -6.02
N ASN A 89 4.35 10.24 -6.24
CA ASN A 89 2.95 10.66 -6.13
C ASN A 89 2.54 11.04 -4.70
N ALA A 90 3.09 10.37 -3.68
CA ALA A 90 2.85 10.71 -2.28
C ALA A 90 3.44 12.07 -1.93
N VAL A 91 4.68 12.36 -2.37
CA VAL A 91 5.32 13.67 -2.20
C VAL A 91 4.49 14.79 -2.85
N GLU A 92 4.05 14.60 -4.09
CA GLU A 92 3.20 15.59 -4.78
C GLU A 92 1.84 15.77 -4.10
N ARG A 93 1.25 14.69 -3.57
CA ARG A 93 0.02 14.76 -2.77
C ARG A 93 0.22 15.58 -1.50
N VAL A 94 1.32 15.37 -0.78
CA VAL A 94 1.64 16.13 0.44
C VAL A 94 1.87 17.60 0.10
N LYS A 95 2.60 17.93 -0.98
CA LYS A 95 2.77 19.32 -1.43
C LYS A 95 1.42 19.99 -1.69
N LYS A 96 0.52 19.30 -2.40
CA LYS A 96 -0.83 19.80 -2.68
C LYS A 96 -1.67 19.99 -1.40
N GLN A 97 -1.58 19.06 -0.46
CA GLN A 97 -2.29 19.18 0.83
C GLN A 97 -1.78 20.32 1.71
N LYS A 98 -0.51 20.73 1.57
CA LYS A 98 0.04 21.89 2.29
C LYS A 98 -0.51 23.22 1.80
N THR A 99 -0.94 23.30 0.54
CA THR A 99 -1.46 24.53 -0.07
C THR A 99 -2.98 24.58 -0.09
N GLU A 100 -3.66 23.44 -0.11
CA GLU A 100 -5.12 23.40 -0.12
C GLU A 100 -5.71 23.66 1.26
N PRO A 101 -6.76 24.49 1.37
CA PRO A 101 -7.45 24.69 2.64
C PRO A 101 -8.14 23.40 3.09
N ALA A 102 -8.16 23.21 4.41
CA ALA A 102 -8.85 22.12 5.06
C ALA A 102 -10.34 22.13 4.72
N THR A 103 -10.91 20.94 4.56
CA THR A 103 -12.35 20.82 4.34
C THR A 103 -13.11 21.00 5.65
N ASP A 104 -14.35 21.50 5.57
CA ASP A 104 -15.25 21.59 6.72
C ASP A 104 -15.41 20.26 7.46
N LYS A 105 -15.38 19.13 6.73
CA LYS A 105 -15.45 17.80 7.32
C LYS A 105 -14.23 17.50 8.21
N GLN A 106 -13.03 17.84 7.74
CA GLN A 106 -11.79 17.68 8.52
C GLN A 106 -11.82 18.56 9.77
N LEU A 107 -12.21 19.83 9.65
CA LEU A 107 -12.34 20.75 10.78
C LEU A 107 -13.36 20.26 11.81
N LYS A 108 -14.54 19.83 11.37
CA LYS A 108 -15.58 19.26 12.26
C LYS A 108 -15.11 18.00 12.96
N TYR A 109 -14.39 17.12 12.25
CA TYR A 109 -13.86 15.89 12.81
C TYR A 109 -12.77 16.17 13.86
N ALA A 110 -11.81 17.04 13.53
CA ALA A 110 -10.75 17.46 14.45
C ALA A 110 -11.33 18.10 15.73
N LYS A 111 -12.33 18.98 15.61
CA LYS A 111 -13.07 19.56 16.76
C LYS A 111 -13.73 18.49 17.63
N LYS A 112 -14.33 17.46 17.01
CA LYS A 112 -14.94 16.34 17.74
C LYS A 112 -13.89 15.54 18.52
N LEU A 113 -12.77 15.21 17.88
CA LEU A 113 -11.67 14.48 18.52
C LEU A 113 -11.03 15.29 19.65
N TYR A 114 -10.79 16.57 19.43
CA TYR A 114 -10.24 17.46 20.47
C TYR A 114 -11.14 17.52 21.70
N LYS A 115 -12.47 17.65 21.48
CA LYS A 115 -13.44 17.63 22.58
C LYS A 115 -13.40 16.31 23.36
N LYS A 116 -13.25 15.18 22.68
CA LYS A 116 -13.08 13.87 23.35
C LYS A 116 -11.79 13.83 24.17
N ALA A 117 -10.68 14.26 23.59
CA ALA A 117 -9.36 14.16 24.20
C ALA A 117 -9.13 15.13 25.37
N HIS A 118 -9.77 16.30 25.35
CA HIS A 118 -9.49 17.39 26.29
C HIS A 118 -10.71 17.90 27.06
N GLY A 119 -11.92 17.40 26.77
CA GLY A 119 -13.16 17.84 27.41
C GLY A 119 -13.61 19.26 27.05
N LYS A 120 -12.88 19.97 26.19
CA LYS A 120 -13.13 21.38 25.82
C LYS A 120 -13.55 21.48 24.35
N ALA A 121 -14.49 22.39 24.07
CA ALA A 121 -14.96 22.62 22.70
C ALA A 121 -14.01 23.48 21.85
N ASN A 122 -13.15 24.30 22.48
CA ASN A 122 -12.37 25.34 21.81
C ASN A 122 -10.88 25.00 21.80
N GLY A 123 -10.49 24.11 20.88
CA GLY A 123 -9.10 23.69 20.69
C GLY A 123 -8.37 24.28 19.48
N PHE A 124 -9.09 24.98 18.62
CA PHE A 124 -8.58 25.48 17.34
C PHE A 124 -8.82 26.99 17.28
N ASP A 125 -7.82 27.74 16.83
CA ASP A 125 -7.94 29.16 16.53
C ASP A 125 -8.74 29.39 15.23
N ASP A 126 -9.12 30.65 14.96
CA ASP A 126 -9.94 31.04 13.81
C ASP A 126 -9.13 31.21 12.51
N ARG A 127 -7.89 30.72 12.46
CA ARG A 127 -7.06 30.81 11.26
C ARG A 127 -7.48 29.75 10.23
N GLU A 128 -7.16 29.99 8.97
CA GLU A 128 -7.30 28.97 7.94
C GLU A 128 -6.22 27.91 8.09
N TYR A 129 -6.65 26.65 8.18
CA TYR A 129 -5.75 25.51 8.24
C TYR A 129 -5.64 24.86 6.86
N SER A 130 -4.45 24.40 6.51
CA SER A 130 -4.25 23.54 5.35
C SER A 130 -4.77 22.11 5.61
N LYS A 131 -5.06 21.37 4.54
CA LYS A 131 -5.40 19.94 4.66
C LYS A 131 -4.30 19.15 5.36
N HIS A 132 -3.03 19.48 5.09
CA HIS A 132 -1.90 18.81 5.71
C HIS A 132 -1.86 19.03 7.21
N GLU A 133 -2.00 20.28 7.67
CA GLU A 133 -2.07 20.59 9.10
C GLU A 133 -3.21 19.84 9.78
N MET A 134 -4.40 19.80 9.16
CA MET A 134 -5.52 19.05 9.71
C MET A 134 -5.26 17.54 9.79
N VAL A 135 -4.62 16.94 8.79
CA VAL A 135 -4.26 15.52 8.82
C VAL A 135 -3.31 15.22 9.99
N VAL A 136 -2.29 16.07 10.21
CA VAL A 136 -1.34 15.92 11.32
C VAL A 136 -2.05 16.03 12.66
N MET A 137 -2.84 17.09 12.87
CA MET A 137 -3.57 17.30 14.13
C MET A 137 -4.60 16.19 14.41
N ILE A 138 -5.32 15.71 13.39
CA ILE A 138 -6.23 14.57 13.55
C ILE A 138 -5.45 13.33 13.98
N GLY A 139 -4.29 13.07 13.36
CA GLY A 139 -3.43 11.94 13.72
C GLY A 139 -2.98 11.98 15.18
N GLU A 140 -2.45 13.12 15.64
CA GLU A 140 -2.04 13.32 17.03
C GLU A 140 -3.20 13.13 18.01
N LEU A 141 -4.39 13.62 17.67
CA LEU A 141 -5.58 13.47 18.51
C LEU A 141 -6.07 12.01 18.59
N VAL A 142 -6.00 11.25 17.49
CA VAL A 142 -6.33 9.82 17.49
C VAL A 142 -5.33 9.04 18.35
N GLU A 143 -4.03 9.25 18.15
CA GLU A 143 -2.99 8.58 18.93
C GLU A 143 -3.14 8.86 20.44
N ARG A 144 -3.49 10.09 20.80
CA ARG A 144 -3.75 10.46 22.19
C ARG A 144 -4.96 9.74 22.78
N LEU A 145 -6.03 9.57 22.02
CA LEU A 145 -7.23 8.84 22.44
C LEU A 145 -6.93 7.34 22.58
N ASP A 146 -6.23 6.75 21.62
CA ASP A 146 -5.81 5.34 21.68
C ASP A 146 -4.95 5.05 22.91
N ASN A 147 -4.12 6.01 23.34
CA ASN A 147 -3.32 5.89 24.55
C ASN A 147 -4.14 6.09 25.84
N MET A 148 -5.18 6.93 25.83
CA MET A 148 -6.12 7.06 26.96
C MET A 148 -6.97 5.80 27.16
N GLU A 149 -7.46 5.18 26.09
CA GLU A 149 -8.24 3.92 26.16
C GLU A 149 -7.39 2.72 26.65
N LYS A 150 -6.07 2.76 26.47
CA LYS A 150 -5.16 1.76 27.05
C LYS A 150 -4.92 1.94 28.55
N GLU A 151 -5.11 3.16 29.06
CA GLU A 151 -4.97 3.48 30.48
C GLU A 151 -6.31 3.35 31.26
N ASP A 152 -7.45 3.30 30.56
CA ASP A 152 -8.78 3.09 31.14
C ASP A 152 -9.60 2.09 30.29
N PRO A 153 -9.69 0.79 30.68
CA PRO A 153 -10.34 -0.23 29.88
C PRO A 153 -11.86 -0.16 30.08
N GLY A 154 -12.48 0.90 29.57
CA GLY A 154 -13.91 1.15 29.66
C GLY A 154 -14.49 1.68 28.35
N GLU A 155 -14.95 0.75 27.50
CA GLU A 155 -15.84 0.95 26.33
C GLU A 155 -15.49 2.07 25.33
N GLY A 156 -14.97 1.70 24.15
CA GLY A 156 -14.83 2.65 23.04
C GLY A 156 -14.89 1.99 21.67
N SER A 157 -15.93 2.28 20.89
CA SER A 157 -16.16 1.69 19.57
C SER A 157 -15.18 2.20 18.51
N VAL A 158 -14.51 1.26 17.86
CA VAL A 158 -13.64 1.48 16.69
C VAL A 158 -14.50 1.93 15.51
N LEU A 159 -14.36 3.19 15.10
CA LEU A 159 -14.82 3.66 13.79
C LEU A 159 -13.60 3.72 12.87
N GLU A 160 -13.52 2.76 11.95
CA GLU A 160 -12.44 2.65 10.98
C GLU A 160 -12.31 3.91 10.10
N LEU A 161 -11.08 4.36 9.90
CA LEU A 161 -10.69 5.51 9.07
C LEU A 161 -10.87 5.26 7.54
N SER A 162 -11.59 4.21 7.17
CA SER A 162 -11.78 3.76 5.78
C SER A 162 -12.71 4.67 4.94
N ASP A 163 -13.43 5.61 5.57
CA ASP A 163 -14.42 6.47 4.92
C ASP A 163 -13.89 7.78 4.30
N PHE A 164 -12.59 8.09 4.40
CA PHE A 164 -12.03 9.34 3.83
C PHE A 164 -11.64 9.26 2.35
N ARG A 165 -11.90 8.13 1.66
CA ARG A 165 -11.73 7.99 0.21
C ARG A 165 -13.09 8.03 -0.52
N LYS A 166 -13.62 9.22 -0.77
CA LYS A 166 -14.51 9.47 -1.92
C LYS A 166 -14.24 10.86 -2.49
#